data_AF-A0A8J7B8Q9-F1
#
_entry.id   AF-A0A8J7B8Q9-F1
#
_cell.length_a   1.000
_cell.length_b   1.000
_cell.length_c   1.000
_cell.angle_alpha   90.00
_cell.angle_beta   90.00
_cell.angle_gamma   90.00
#
_symmetry.space_group_name_H-M   'P 1'
#
loop_
_entity.id
_entity.type
_entity.pdbx_description
1 polymer ?
#
loop_
_entity_poly.entity_id
_entity_poly.type
_entity_poly.pdbx_seq_one_letter_code
_entity_poly.pdbx_strand_id
1 'polypeptide(L)' 'MANKKKEEKGKQGFASMDESKQREIASMGGKAAHEKGTAHEFSPEEAREAGRKGGETVSQDRDHMAEIGREGGRNSHKNR' A
#
# COMPACT_ATOMS: atom_id res chain seq x y z
N MET A 1 5.48 -13.64 48.61
CA MET A 1 4.61 -13.61 47.42
C MET A 1 5.07 -12.46 46.54
N ALA A 2 5.79 -12.75 45.44
CA ALA A 2 6.30 -11.73 44.53
C ALA A 2 5.16 -11.21 43.65
N ASN A 3 4.76 -9.95 43.85
CA ASN A 3 3.67 -9.34 43.10
C ASN A 3 4.18 -8.88 41.73
N LYS A 4 3.78 -9.63 40.70
CA LYS A 4 4.11 -9.47 39.29
C LYS A 4 3.34 -8.27 38.72
N LYS A 5 3.82 -7.04 38.96
CA LYS A 5 3.42 -5.89 38.13
C LYS A 5 4.02 -6.11 36.74
N LYS A 6 3.22 -6.69 35.83
CA LYS A 6 3.43 -6.56 34.39
C LYS A 6 3.38 -5.07 34.10
N GLU A 7 4.53 -4.43 34.00
CA GLU A 7 4.62 -3.11 33.40
C GLU A 7 4.10 -3.24 31.98
N GLU A 8 2.92 -2.67 31.73
CA GLU A 8 2.52 -2.33 30.37
C GLU A 8 3.58 -1.35 29.88
N LYS A 9 4.57 -1.86 29.14
CA LYS A 9 5.56 -1.04 28.44
C LYS A 9 4.75 -0.10 27.55
N GLY A 10 4.52 1.12 28.03
CA GLY A 10 3.79 2.14 27.31
C GLY A 10 4.36 2.27 25.91
N LYS A 11 3.51 2.50 24.92
CA LYS A 11 3.94 2.75 23.54
C LYS A 11 5.01 3.84 23.62
N GLN A 12 6.22 3.51 23.20
CA GLN A 12 7.37 4.42 23.15
C GLN A 12 7.84 4.52 21.71
N GLY A 13 8.31 5.70 21.31
CA GLY A 13 8.76 5.97 19.95
C GLY A 13 7.60 6.09 18.95
N PHE A 14 7.83 5.62 17.73
CA PHE A 14 6.95 5.81 16.58
C PHE A 14 5.50 5.30 16.79
N ALA A 15 5.32 4.23 17.57
CA ALA A 15 4.02 3.63 17.84
C ALA A 15 3.15 4.43 18.84
N SER A 16 3.72 5.45 19.47
CA SER A 16 3.04 6.35 20.43
C SER A 16 2.66 7.69 19.82
N MET A 17 3.04 7.95 18.57
CA MET A 17 2.68 9.17 17.85
C MET A 17 1.25 9.09 17.32
N ASP A 18 0.66 10.25 17.06
CA ASP A 18 -0.59 10.36 16.28
C ASP A 18 -0.40 9.76 14.87
N GLU A 19 -1.44 9.10 14.36
CA GLU A 19 -1.38 8.40 13.06
C GLU A 19 -1.01 9.33 11.89
N SER A 20 -1.50 10.57 11.92
CA SER A 20 -1.19 11.58 10.91
C SER A 20 0.31 11.86 10.87
N LYS A 21 0.90 12.10 12.04
CA LYS A 21 2.33 12.35 12.22
C LYS A 21 3.16 11.12 11.86
N GLN A 22 2.70 9.93 12.22
CA GLN A 22 3.35 8.68 11.84
C GLN A 22 3.42 8.51 10.32
N ARG A 23 2.31 8.76 9.62
CA ARG A 23 2.24 8.70 8.15
C ARG A 23 3.13 9.75 7.50
N GLU A 24 3.16 10.96 8.05
CA GLU A 24 4.00 12.04 7.54
C GLU A 24 5.48 11.67 7.64
N ILE A 25 5.95 11.19 8.79
CA ILE A 25 7.35 10.81 8.97
C ILE A 25 7.69 9.58 8.11
N ALA A 26 6.79 8.59 8.00
CA ALA A 26 6.99 7.45 7.11
C ALA A 26 7.09 7.89 5.63
N SER A 27 6.25 8.83 5.21
CA SER A 27 6.28 9.42 3.86
C SER A 27 7.60 10.16 3.60
N MET A 28 8.05 10.99 4.55
CA MET A 28 9.33 11.67 4.45
C MET A 28 10.51 10.70 4.39
N GLY A 29 10.50 9.64 5.20
CA GLY A 29 11.53 8.61 5.18
C GLY A 29 11.62 7.87 3.84
N GLY A 30 10.47 7.53 3.25
CA GLY A 30 10.41 6.90 1.93
C GLY A 30 10.96 7.80 0.83
N LYS A 31 10.55 9.08 0.80
CA LYS A 31 11.08 10.07 -0.16
C LYS A 31 12.58 10.24 -0.03
N ALA A 32 13.08 10.41 1.20
CA ALA A 32 14.50 10.57 1.46
C ALA A 32 15.32 9.33 1.04
N ALA A 33 14.77 8.11 1.16
CA ALA A 33 15.44 6.89 0.71
C ALA A 33 15.54 6.82 -0.82
N HIS A 34 14.49 7.23 -1.54
CA HIS A 34 14.54 7.36 -3.00
C HIS A 34 15.49 8.46 -3.44
N GLU A 35 15.44 9.65 -2.82
CA GLU A 35 16.35 10.76 -3.13
C GLU A 35 17.82 10.40 -2.91
N LYS A 36 18.11 9.57 -1.89
CA LYS A 36 19.46 9.09 -1.58
C LYS A 36 19.90 7.85 -2.37
N GLY A 37 19.03 7.28 -3.20
CA GLY A 37 19.31 6.06 -3.96
C GLY A 37 19.50 4.81 -3.10
N THR A 38 19.03 4.82 -1.84
CA THR A 38 19.06 3.65 -0.96
C THR A 38 17.79 2.82 -1.05
N ALA A 39 16.72 3.39 -1.60
CA ALA A 39 15.50 2.67 -1.92
C ALA A 39 15.68 1.82 -3.19
N HIS A 40 14.87 0.77 -3.30
CA HIS A 40 14.77 -0.02 -4.52
C HIS A 40 14.07 0.80 -5.61
N GLU A 41 14.69 0.86 -6.79
CA GLU A 41 14.10 1.44 -7.99
C GLU A 41 13.51 0.33 -8.85
N PHE A 42 12.23 0.44 -9.18
CA PHE A 42 11.57 -0.49 -10.07
C PHE A 42 11.94 -0.18 -11.51
N SER A 43 12.46 -1.17 -12.22
CA SER A 43 12.61 -1.11 -13.66
C SER A 43 11.23 -1.14 -14.37
N PRO A 44 11.12 -0.59 -15.58
CA PRO A 44 9.92 -0.74 -16.41
C PRO A 44 9.53 -2.21 -16.63
N GLU A 45 10.51 -3.10 -16.74
CA GLU A 45 10.34 -4.54 -16.90
C GLU A 45 9.69 -5.17 -15.65
N GLU A 46 10.17 -4.83 -14.45
CA GLU A 46 9.60 -5.28 -13.18
C GLU A 46 8.17 -4.75 -12.99
N ALA A 47 7.92 -3.49 -13.34
CA ALA A 47 6.58 -2.91 -13.29
C ALA A 47 5.60 -3.67 -14.22
N ARG A 48 6.05 -4.04 -15.42
CA ARG A 48 5.26 -4.86 -16.37
C ARG A 48 5.00 -6.27 -15.82
N GLU A 49 6.01 -6.91 -15.25
CA GLU A 49 5.86 -8.25 -14.68
C GLU A 49 4.90 -8.25 -13.49
N ALA A 50 5.05 -7.28 -12.58
CA ALA A 50 4.14 -7.10 -11.45
C ALA A 50 2.71 -6.83 -11.91
N GLY A 51 2.54 -5.97 -12.92
CA GLY A 51 1.24 -5.69 -13.54
C GLY A 51 0.62 -6.94 -14.17
N ARG A 52 1.41 -7.74 -14.90
CA ARG A 52 0.97 -9.01 -15.49
C ARG A 52 0.51 -9.97 -14.40
N LYS A 53 1.32 -10.21 -13.38
CA LYS A 53 1.01 -11.12 -12.27
C LYS A 53 -0.22 -10.69 -11.48
N GLY A 54 -0.37 -9.38 -11.24
CA GLY A 54 -1.56 -8.80 -10.61
C GLY A 54 -2.80 -9.04 -11.47
N GLY A 55 -2.71 -8.76 -12.77
CA GLY A 55 -3.79 -9.01 -13.73
C GLY A 55 -4.17 -10.49 -13.82
N GLU A 56 -3.19 -11.40 -13.86
CA GLU A 56 -3.41 -12.85 -13.83
C GLU A 56 -4.16 -13.29 -12.57
N THR A 57 -3.85 -12.69 -11.41
CA THR A 57 -4.53 -12.99 -10.14
C THR A 57 -5.98 -12.49 -10.16
N VAL A 58 -6.20 -11.24 -10.55
CA VAL A 58 -7.53 -10.60 -10.53
C VAL A 58 -8.45 -11.19 -11.59
N SER A 59 -7.91 -11.55 -12.76
CA SER A 59 -8.69 -12.10 -13.87
C SER A 59 -9.26 -13.50 -13.64
N GLN A 60 -8.84 -14.20 -12.58
CA GLN A 60 -9.45 -15.47 -12.18
C GLN A 60 -10.90 -15.30 -11.71
N ASP A 61 -11.23 -14.14 -11.14
CA ASP A 61 -12.59 -13.81 -10.72
C ASP A 61 -13.39 -13.22 -11.89
N ARG A 62 -14.20 -14.07 -12.52
CA ARG A 62 -15.03 -13.70 -13.67
C ARG A 62 -16.12 -12.69 -13.33
N ASP A 63 -16.69 -12.76 -12.13
CA ASP A 63 -17.79 -11.88 -11.72
C ASP A 63 -17.26 -10.46 -11.49
N HIS A 64 -16.11 -10.37 -10.83
CA HIS A 64 -15.37 -9.11 -10.67
C HIS A 64 -14.97 -8.50 -12.02
N MET A 65 -14.42 -9.30 -12.94
CA MET A 65 -14.06 -8.81 -14.28
C MET A 65 -15.27 -8.33 -15.07
N ALA A 66 -16.41 -9.00 -14.95
CA ALA A 66 -17.66 -8.57 -15.58
C ALA A 66 -18.17 -7.25 -14.98
N GLU A 67 -18.01 -7.03 -13.67
CA GLU A 67 -18.35 -5.78 -13.02
C GLU A 67 -17.49 -4.61 -13.51
N ILE A 68 -16.17 -4.78 -13.54
CA ILE A 68 -15.23 -3.77 -14.08
C ILE A 68 -15.59 -3.45 -15.54
N GLY A 69 -15.86 -4.46 -16.37
CA GLY A 69 -16.25 -4.26 -17.77
C GLY A 69 -17.55 -3.47 -17.92
N ARG A 70 -18.57 -3.79 -17.11
CA ARG A 70 -19.83 -3.03 -17.08
C ARG A 70 -19.63 -1.58 -16.64
N GLU A 71 -18.81 -1.34 -15.62
CA GLU A 71 -18.51 0.01 -15.13
C GLU A 71 -17.76 0.84 -16.19
N GLY A 72 -16.74 0.27 -16.81
CA GLY A 72 -15.99 0.91 -17.91
C GLY A 72 -16.88 1.26 -19.11
N GLY A 73 -17.81 0.36 -19.47
CA GLY A 73 -18.79 0.60 -20.52
C GLY A 73 -19.76 1.75 -20.20
N ARG A 74 -20.19 1.86 -18.94
CA ARG A 74 -21.06 2.95 -18.46
C ARG A 74 -20.35 4.30 -18.47
N ASN A 75 -19.10 4.36 -18.00
CA ASN A 75 -18.34 5.60 -17.95
C ASN A 75 -17.95 6.11 -19.34
N SER A 76 -17.64 5.22 -20.28
CA SER A 76 -17.36 5.61 -21.67
C SER A 76 -18.61 6.11 -22.41
N HIS A 77 -19.81 5.65 -22.05
CA HIS A 77 -21.07 6.16 -22.61
C HIS A 77 -21.50 7.52 -22.04
N LYS A 78 -21.16 7.83 -20.78
CA LYS A 78 -21.52 9.12 -20.16
C LYS A 78 -20.69 10.30 -20.65
N ASN A 79 -19.50 10.04 -21.20
CA ASN A 79 -18.60 11.05 -21.75
C ASN A 79 -18.78 11.27 -23.28
N ARG A 80 -19.84 10.72 -23.88
CA ARG A 80 -20.30 11.01 -25.24
C ARG A 80 -21.53 11.89 -25.21
#